data_AF-A0A356SFR9-F1
#
_entry.id   AF-A0A356SFR9-F1
#
_cell.length_a   1.000
_cell.length_b   1.000
_cell.length_c   1.000
_cell.angle_alpha   90.00
_cell.angle_beta   90.00
_cell.angle_gamma   90.00
#
_symmetry.space_group_name_H-M   'P 1'
#
loop_
_entity.id
_entity.type
_entity.pdbx_description
1 polymer ?
#
loop_
_entity_poly.entity_id
_entity_poly.type
_entity_poly.pdbx_seq_one_letter_code
_entity_poly.pdbx_strand_id
1 'polypeptide(L)'
;MAAAGEEKTVSDYIVHHLTNLTYGKLPEGFERHDGDTVAAGGEWTFAHGADEIAAMGFNAVHVDSLGWSIGLGLVFCMLFRWAAVRASADAPSGLLNFIEMIVEFIDNQVKDTFHGKNKLIA
;
A
#
# COMPACT_ATOMS: atom_id res chain seq x y z
N MET A 1 26.46 -36.77 -1.52
CA MET A 1 26.53 -35.36 -1.95
C MET A 1 25.45 -34.61 -1.19
N ALA A 2 25.79 -34.05 -0.02
CA ALA A 2 24.84 -33.30 0.80
C ALA A 2 24.73 -31.88 0.22
N ALA A 3 23.48 -31.44 0.00
CA ALA A 3 23.18 -30.09 -0.47
C ALA A 3 23.71 -29.07 0.56
N ALA A 4 24.65 -28.24 0.13
CA ALA A 4 25.04 -27.05 0.87
C ALA A 4 23.88 -26.06 0.77
N GLY A 5 23.24 -25.77 1.91
CA GLY A 5 22.33 -24.64 2.00
C GLY A 5 23.11 -23.36 1.79
N GLU A 6 22.72 -22.57 0.80
CA GLU A 6 23.22 -21.22 0.56
C GLU A 6 23.17 -20.40 1.86
N GLU A 7 24.34 -20.02 2.36
CA GLU A 7 24.49 -19.18 3.54
C GLU A 7 24.08 -17.74 3.16
N LYS A 8 22.78 -17.40 3.32
CA LYS A 8 22.26 -16.06 3.02
C LYS A 8 22.97 -15.04 3.90
N THR A 9 23.78 -14.18 3.29
CA THR A 9 24.47 -13.12 4.01
C THR A 9 23.47 -12.09 4.55
N VAL A 10 23.78 -11.41 5.65
CA VAL A 10 22.92 -10.35 6.21
C VAL A 10 22.65 -9.25 5.17
N SER A 11 23.61 -9.00 4.27
CA SER A 11 23.47 -8.08 3.16
C SER A 11 22.43 -8.53 2.14
N ASP A 12 22.43 -9.81 1.73
CA ASP A 12 21.41 -10.35 0.81
C ASP A 12 20.01 -10.34 1.44
N TYR A 13 19.94 -10.62 2.75
CA TYR A 13 18.70 -10.54 3.50
C TYR A 13 18.12 -9.12 3.50
N ILE A 14 18.95 -8.10 3.71
CA ILE A 14 18.51 -6.70 3.68
C ILE A 14 18.00 -6.31 2.29
N VAL A 15 18.70 -6.69 1.22
CA VAL A 15 18.29 -6.35 -0.15
C VAL A 15 16.99 -7.05 -0.54
N HIS A 16 16.82 -8.33 -0.18
CA HIS A 16 15.60 -9.07 -0.46
C HIS A 16 14.37 -8.47 0.26
N HIS A 17 14.54 -7.94 1.47
CA HIS A 17 13.44 -7.32 2.23
C HIS A 17 13.12 -5.86 1.84
N LEU A 18 14.00 -5.20 1.10
CA LEU A 18 13.78 -3.83 0.62
C LEU A 18 13.06 -3.77 -0.73
N THR A 19 12.70 -4.92 -1.31
CA THR A 19 11.98 -4.99 -2.58
C THR A 19 10.48 -5.08 -2.37
N ASN A 20 9.72 -4.21 -3.03
CA ASN A 20 8.26 -4.28 -3.09
C ASN A 20 7.84 -5.31 -4.14
N LEU A 21 6.76 -6.05 -3.90
CA LEU A 21 6.11 -6.86 -4.94
C LEU A 21 5.60 -5.93 -6.03
N THR A 22 6.29 -5.97 -7.16
CA THR A 22 6.03 -5.09 -8.30
C THR A 22 5.60 -5.94 -9.48
N TYR A 23 4.44 -5.62 -10.04
CA TYR A 23 3.89 -6.26 -11.21
C TYR A 23 4.00 -5.30 -12.39
N GLY A 24 4.57 -5.74 -13.50
CA GLY A 24 4.74 -4.87 -14.65
C GLY A 24 5.14 -5.60 -15.91
N LYS A 25 5.30 -4.83 -16.99
CA LYS A 25 5.67 -5.36 -18.30
C LYS A 25 7.16 -5.20 -18.55
N LEU A 26 7.88 -6.31 -18.68
CA LEU A 26 9.27 -6.32 -19.12
C LEU A 26 9.36 -6.11 -20.65
N PRO A 27 10.38 -5.37 -21.12
CA PRO A 27 10.60 -5.16 -22.54
C PRO A 27 11.13 -6.44 -23.21
N GLU A 28 10.91 -6.55 -24.53
CA GLU A 28 11.46 -7.66 -25.31
C GLU A 28 12.99 -7.69 -25.29
N GLY A 29 13.57 -8.88 -25.31
CA GLY A 29 15.04 -9.04 -25.29
C GLY A 29 15.69 -8.82 -23.93
N PHE A 30 14.91 -8.57 -22.87
CA PHE A 30 15.44 -8.49 -21.50
C PHE A 30 15.77 -9.89 -20.98
N GLU A 31 16.98 -10.07 -20.44
CA GLU A 31 17.39 -11.30 -19.75
C GLU A 31 16.89 -11.25 -18.30
N ARG A 32 16.02 -12.19 -17.93
CA ARG A 32 15.48 -12.28 -16.57
C ARG A 32 16.49 -12.89 -15.60
N HIS A 33 16.20 -12.77 -14.31
CA HIS A 33 16.98 -13.39 -13.25
C HIS A 33 17.25 -14.90 -13.47
N ASP A 34 16.31 -15.61 -14.11
CA ASP A 34 16.41 -17.06 -14.35
C ASP A 34 17.18 -17.42 -15.63
N GLY A 35 17.73 -16.43 -16.34
CA GLY A 35 18.48 -16.61 -17.60
C GLY A 35 17.61 -16.69 -18.86
N ASP A 36 16.28 -16.64 -18.71
CA ASP A 36 15.34 -16.64 -19.83
C ASP A 36 15.22 -15.24 -20.45
N THR A 37 15.20 -15.17 -21.78
CA THR A 37 15.01 -13.92 -22.53
C THR A 37 13.53 -13.69 -22.80
N VAL A 38 13.06 -12.47 -22.52
CA VAL A 38 11.67 -12.07 -22.79
C VAL A 38 11.37 -12.09 -24.29
N ALA A 39 10.34 -12.84 -24.66
CA ALA A 39 9.90 -13.00 -26.05
C ALA A 39 9.40 -11.68 -26.69
N ALA A 40 9.33 -11.67 -28.02
CA ALA A 40 8.84 -10.54 -28.80
C ALA A 40 7.44 -10.11 -28.33
N GLY A 41 7.27 -8.82 -28.07
CA GLY A 41 6.03 -8.25 -27.52
C GLY A 41 6.03 -7.98 -26.00
N GLY A 42 7.08 -8.39 -25.28
CA GLY A 42 7.26 -8.14 -23.85
C GLY A 42 6.39 -9.03 -22.95
N GLU A 43 6.82 -9.26 -21.72
CA GLU A 43 6.19 -10.19 -20.78
C GLU A 43 5.64 -9.45 -19.56
N TRP A 44 4.42 -9.77 -19.14
CA TRP A 44 3.84 -9.29 -17.89
C TRP A 44 4.15 -10.26 -16.76
N THR A 45 4.83 -9.78 -15.74
CA THR A 45 5.33 -10.64 -14.67
C THR A 45 5.61 -9.86 -13.40
N PHE A 46 5.93 -10.59 -12.32
CA PHE A 46 6.41 -10.00 -11.09
C PHE A 46 7.92 -9.80 -11.17
N ALA A 47 8.38 -8.62 -10.76
CA ALA A 47 9.80 -8.28 -10.78
C ALA A 47 10.57 -9.01 -9.68
N HIS A 48 11.72 -9.57 -10.03
CA HIS A 48 12.69 -10.17 -9.12
C HIS A 48 13.93 -9.28 -9.00
N GLY A 49 13.81 -8.24 -8.18
CA GLY A 49 14.91 -7.32 -7.88
C GLY A 49 14.79 -5.95 -8.55
N ALA A 50 15.77 -5.08 -8.27
CA ALA A 50 15.73 -3.68 -8.69
C ALA A 50 15.87 -3.49 -10.20
N ASP A 51 16.62 -4.36 -10.88
CA ASP A 51 16.88 -4.25 -12.32
C ASP A 51 15.61 -4.54 -13.15
N GLU A 52 14.85 -5.58 -12.79
CA GLU A 52 13.55 -5.87 -13.42
C GLU A 52 12.54 -4.74 -13.17
N ILE A 53 12.49 -4.19 -11.96
CA ILE A 53 11.62 -3.05 -11.62
C ILE A 53 11.98 -1.83 -12.49
N ALA A 54 13.27 -1.52 -12.63
CA ALA A 54 13.74 -0.42 -13.46
C ALA A 54 13.41 -0.62 -14.94
N ALA A 55 13.54 -1.86 -15.44
CA ALA A 55 13.22 -2.22 -16.81
C ALA A 55 11.71 -2.13 -17.13
N MET A 56 10.83 -2.41 -16.16
CA MET A 56 9.38 -2.25 -16.32
C MET A 56 8.93 -0.79 -16.51
N GLY A 57 9.73 0.17 -16.04
CA GLY A 57 9.51 1.60 -16.22
C GLY A 57 8.14 2.07 -15.71
N PHE A 58 7.41 2.85 -16.51
CA PHE A 58 6.09 3.39 -16.14
C PHE A 58 5.04 2.30 -15.83
N ASN A 59 5.21 1.09 -16.37
CA ASN A 59 4.27 -0.01 -16.16
C ASN A 59 4.59 -0.82 -14.89
N ALA A 60 5.54 -0.39 -14.06
CA ALA A 60 5.85 -0.99 -12.78
C ALA A 60 4.79 -0.61 -11.73
N VAL A 61 3.89 -1.55 -11.41
CA VAL A 61 2.82 -1.36 -10.43
C VAL A 61 3.22 -2.03 -9.12
N HIS A 62 3.44 -1.23 -8.06
CA HIS A 62 3.71 -1.74 -6.71
C HIS A 62 2.43 -2.27 -6.06
N VAL A 63 2.19 -3.57 -6.22
CA VAL A 63 0.95 -4.22 -5.79
C VAL A 63 0.81 -4.19 -4.27
N ASP A 64 1.91 -4.39 -3.53
CA ASP A 64 1.89 -4.37 -2.06
C ASP A 64 1.45 -3.01 -1.52
N SER A 65 2.08 -1.93 -1.98
CA SER A 65 1.78 -0.58 -1.51
C SER A 65 0.35 -0.17 -1.86
N LEU A 66 -0.14 -0.53 -3.05
CA LEU A 66 -1.52 -0.30 -3.46
C LEU A 66 -2.50 -1.12 -2.62
N GLY A 67 -2.19 -2.40 -2.37
CA GLY A 67 -2.98 -3.28 -1.54
C GLY A 67 -3.15 -2.76 -0.12
N TRP A 68 -2.05 -2.33 0.51
CA TRP A 68 -2.10 -1.72 1.84
C TRP A 68 -2.85 -0.38 1.83
N SER A 69 -2.64 0.45 0.82
CA SER A 69 -3.31 1.76 0.73
C SER A 69 -4.83 1.60 0.59
N ILE A 70 -5.30 0.70 -0.28
CA ILE A 70 -6.72 0.41 -0.47
C ILE A 70 -7.28 -0.29 0.78
N GLY A 71 -6.55 -1.24 1.36
CA GLY A 71 -6.95 -1.96 2.56
C GLY A 71 -7.15 -1.03 3.76
N LEU A 72 -6.19 -0.15 4.01
CA LEU A 72 -6.29 0.85 5.09
C LEU A 72 -7.41 1.85 4.83
N GLY A 73 -7.60 2.30 3.59
CA GLY A 73 -8.73 3.16 3.22
C GLY A 73 -10.08 2.47 3.48
N LEU A 74 -10.21 1.19 3.14
CA LEU A 74 -11.42 0.41 3.39
C LEU A 74 -11.65 0.23 4.90
N VAL A 75 -10.62 -0.12 5.66
CA VAL A 75 -10.68 -0.24 7.13
C VAL A 75 -11.12 1.08 7.75
N PHE A 76 -10.57 2.21 7.29
CA PHE A 76 -10.98 3.54 7.72
C PHE A 76 -12.49 3.77 7.47
N CYS A 77 -12.97 3.56 6.25
CA CYS A 77 -14.39 3.70 5.92
C CYS A 77 -15.28 2.76 6.77
N MET A 78 -14.85 1.51 7.00
CA MET A 78 -15.58 0.55 7.83
C MET A 78 -15.62 0.98 9.29
N LEU A 79 -14.53 1.50 9.84
CA LEU A 79 -14.46 1.99 11.21
C LEU A 79 -15.38 3.20 11.41
N PHE A 80 -15.37 4.16 10.49
CA PHE A 80 -16.27 5.32 10.55
C PHE A 80 -17.73 4.91 10.40
N ARG A 81 -18.03 3.97 9.49
CA ARG A 81 -19.39 3.41 9.37
C ARG A 81 -19.81 2.71 10.66
N TRP A 82 -18.91 1.94 11.27
CA TRP A 82 -19.18 1.24 12.52
C TRP A 82 -19.45 2.20 13.68
N ALA A 83 -18.65 3.26 13.79
CA ALA A 83 -18.82 4.32 14.79
C ALA A 83 -20.13 5.08 14.57
N ALA A 84 -20.43 5.49 13.33
CA ALA A 84 -21.65 6.21 12.99
C ALA A 84 -22.94 5.41 13.27
N VAL A 85 -22.94 4.10 13.03
CA VAL A 85 -24.11 3.23 13.31
C VAL A 85 -24.26 2.95 14.82
N ARG A 86 -23.18 2.99 15.60
CA ARG A 86 -23.19 2.77 17.05
C ARG A 86 -23.30 4.06 17.87
N ALA A 87 -23.16 5.22 17.24
CA ALA A 87 -23.35 6.50 17.89
C ALA A 87 -24.82 6.60 18.35
N SER A 88 -25.03 6.46 19.66
CA SER A 88 -26.33 6.59 20.32
C SER A 88 -26.27 7.76 21.29
N ALA A 89 -27.21 8.71 21.15
CA ALA A 89 -27.26 9.92 21.98
C ALA A 89 -27.49 9.64 23.48
N ASP A 90 -28.09 8.49 23.84
CA ASP A 90 -28.55 8.20 25.20
C ASP A 90 -27.54 7.42 26.08
N ALA A 91 -26.50 6.81 25.51
CA ALA A 91 -25.55 5.99 26.28
C ALA A 91 -24.13 6.00 25.67
N PRO A 92 -23.27 6.96 26.04
CA PRO A 92 -21.91 7.01 25.52
C PRO A 92 -21.08 5.84 26.07
N SER A 93 -20.61 4.95 25.19
CA SER A 93 -19.59 3.97 25.55
C SER A 93 -18.20 4.62 25.48
N GLY A 94 -17.26 4.23 26.35
CA GLY A 94 -15.95 4.89 26.46
C GLY A 94 -15.15 4.96 25.14
N LEU A 95 -15.32 3.98 24.24
CA LEU A 95 -14.66 3.96 22.94
C LEU A 95 -15.30 4.91 21.92
N LEU A 96 -16.60 5.18 22.04
CA LEU A 96 -17.29 6.18 21.21
C LEU A 96 -16.86 7.61 21.59
N ASN A 97 -16.76 7.92 22.88
CA ASN A 97 -16.28 9.22 23.36
C ASN A 97 -14.85 9.53 22.88
N PHE A 98 -13.96 8.54 22.86
CA PHE A 98 -12.61 8.71 22.29
C PHE A 98 -12.63 9.04 20.79
N ILE A 99 -13.50 8.36 20.03
CA ILE A 99 -13.67 8.65 18.60
C ILE A 99 -14.27 10.04 18.38
N GLU A 100 -15.27 10.44 19.19
CA GLU A 100 -15.86 11.79 19.15
C GLU A 100 -14.81 12.87 19.40
N MET A 101 -13.97 12.74 20.43
CA MET A 101 -12.88 13.68 20.69
C MET A 101 -11.92 13.84 19.50
N ILE A 102 -11.59 12.74 18.79
CA ILE A 102 -10.75 12.80 17.59
C ILE A 102 -11.46 13.53 16.45
N VAL A 103 -12.74 13.23 16.23
CA VAL A 103 -13.54 13.86 15.16
C VAL A 103 -13.71 15.35 15.43
N GLU A 104 -14.01 15.77 16.66
CA GLU A 104 -14.09 17.18 17.05
C GLU A 104 -12.75 17.90 16.88
N PHE A 105 -11.64 17.25 17.22
CA PHE A 105 -10.31 17.80 16.97
C PHE A 105 -10.05 18.05 15.48
N ILE A 106 -10.40 17.07 14.62
CA ILE A 106 -10.26 17.21 13.16
C ILE A 106 -11.16 18.34 12.63
N ASP A 107 -12.42 18.41 13.07
CA ASP A 107 -13.37 19.45 12.67
C ASP A 107 -12.89 20.86 13.04
N ASN A 108 -12.37 21.05 14.26
CA ASN A 108 -11.78 22.31 14.68
C ASN A 108 -10.55 22.69 13.82
N GLN A 109 -9.63 21.75 13.58
CA GLN A 109 -8.47 21.98 12.71
C GLN A 109 -8.87 22.37 11.27
N VAL A 110 -9.93 21.75 10.73
CA VAL A 110 -10.44 22.08 9.39
C VAL A 110 -11.06 23.49 9.38
N LYS A 111 -11.85 23.85 10.39
CA LYS A 111 -12.45 25.18 10.52
C LYS A 111 -11.41 26.28 10.69
N ASP A 112 -10.35 26.02 11.44
CA ASP A 112 -9.23 26.95 11.64
C ASP A 112 -8.41 27.14 10.36
N THR A 113 -8.27 26.09 9.55
CA THR A 113 -7.48 26.14 8.31
C THR A 113 -8.30 26.67 7.12
N PHE A 114 -9.61 26.42 7.08
CA PHE A 114 -10.49 26.74 5.96
C PHE A 114 -11.71 27.53 6.40
N HIS A 115 -11.75 28.81 6.01
CA HIS A 115 -12.83 29.75 6.38
C HIS A 115 -13.96 29.84 5.32
N GLY A 116 -13.95 28.99 4.29
CA GLY A 116 -14.93 29.00 3.20
C GLY A 116 -16.13 28.09 3.49
N LYS A 117 -17.37 28.59 3.30
CA LYS A 117 -18.57 27.74 3.37
C LYS A 117 -18.73 26.93 2.09
N ASN A 118 -18.39 25.64 2.12
CA ASN A 118 -18.67 24.70 1.04
C ASN A 118 -19.84 23.80 1.44
N LYS A 119 -20.95 23.85 0.69
CA LYS A 119 -22.19 23.05 0.93
C LYS A 119 -22.00 21.53 0.94
N LEU A 120 -20.83 21.03 0.52
CA LEU A 120 -20.48 19.60 0.55
C LEU A 120 -19.73 19.18 1.82
N ILE A 121 -19.25 20.14 2.62
CA ILE A 121 -18.41 19.89 3.81
C ILE A 121 -19.03 20.52 5.08
N ALA A 122 -19.98 21.47 4.95
CA ALA A 122 -20.70 22.09 6.06
C ALA A 122 -22.18 22.37 5.72
#